data_AF-A0A9D5HQL4-F1
#
_entry.id   AF-A0A9D5HQL4-F1
#
_cell.length_a   1.000
_cell.length_b   1.000
_cell.length_c   1.000
_cell.angle_alpha   90.00
_cell.angle_beta   90.00
_cell.angle_gamma   90.00
#
_symmetry.space_group_name_H-M   'P 1'
#
loop_
_entity.id
_entity.type
_entity.pdbx_description
1 polymer ?
#
loop_
_entity_poly.entity_id
_entity_poly.type
_entity_poly.pdbx_seq_one_letter_code
_entity_poly.pdbx_strand_id
1 'polypeptide(L)'
;MAIPRTVVALSLTLLLVVSPLCTAKFILYSGETLWTGQALSWASYSFIMQSDCNLVLYDAGNPVWASNTGGLASNCYVTLQSDANLVIYDNNNNAVWASNTNRDQGYYVLILQKDRNVVIYGGAIWATNTHVGASGAIFITSKASTKVASLPANATHHATRAARIAMLVNN
;
A
#
# COMPACT_ATOMS: atom_id res chain seq x y z
N MET A 1 -11.41 65.52 28.00
CA MET A 1 -11.40 66.10 26.64
C MET A 1 -10.51 65.22 25.78
N ALA A 2 -11.13 64.52 24.82
CA ALA A 2 -10.63 63.72 23.69
C ALA A 2 -9.34 62.85 23.79
N ILE A 3 -9.53 61.53 23.70
CA ILE A 3 -8.52 60.53 23.27
C ILE A 3 -8.64 60.39 21.74
N PRO A 4 -7.57 60.46 20.93
CA PRO A 4 -7.65 60.06 19.53
C PRO A 4 -7.34 58.56 19.37
N ARG A 5 -8.33 57.88 18.78
CA ARG A 5 -8.31 56.53 18.19
C ARG A 5 -7.49 56.53 16.90
N THR A 6 -6.78 55.45 16.58
CA THR A 6 -6.37 54.98 15.22
C THR A 6 -5.24 53.94 15.37
N VAL A 7 -5.09 52.83 14.62
CA VAL A 7 -5.85 52.10 13.59
C VAL A 7 -5.45 50.63 13.78
N VAL A 8 -6.40 49.69 13.78
CA VAL A 8 -6.11 48.26 13.66
C VAL A 8 -5.86 47.97 12.18
N ALA A 9 -4.62 47.69 11.80
CA ALA A 9 -4.31 47.15 10.49
C ALA A 9 -4.49 45.63 10.53
N LEU A 10 -5.64 45.15 10.05
CA LEU A 10 -5.86 43.74 9.74
C LEU A 10 -5.02 43.39 8.51
N SER A 11 -3.83 42.83 8.75
CA SER A 11 -3.04 42.21 7.69
C SER A 11 -3.74 40.92 7.28
N LEU A 12 -4.42 40.96 6.14
CA LEU A 12 -4.97 39.78 5.47
C LEU A 12 -3.79 39.07 4.79
N THR A 13 -3.05 38.26 5.53
CA THR A 13 -2.13 37.30 4.92
C THR A 13 -2.98 36.24 4.22
N LEU A 14 -3.01 36.34 2.90
CA LEU A 14 -3.51 35.32 2.00
C LEU A 14 -2.74 34.02 2.29
N LEU A 15 -3.32 33.16 3.13
CA LEU A 15 -2.86 31.79 3.28
C LEU A 15 -3.09 31.15 1.92
N LEU A 16 -2.02 31.03 1.11
CA LEU A 16 -1.98 30.10 -0.01
C LEU A 16 -2.24 28.73 0.60
N VAL A 17 -3.51 28.35 0.65
CA VAL A 17 -3.90 26.96 0.82
C VAL A 17 -3.39 26.31 -0.44
N VAL A 18 -2.11 25.90 -0.40
CA VAL A 18 -1.61 24.83 -1.24
C VAL A 18 -2.48 23.67 -0.85
N SER A 19 -3.61 23.54 -1.54
CA SER A 19 -4.40 22.33 -1.54
C SER A 19 -3.36 21.25 -1.82
N PRO A 20 -3.35 20.15 -1.06
CA PRO A 20 -2.47 19.05 -1.40
C PRO A 20 -2.78 18.75 -2.87
N LEU A 21 -1.80 19.04 -3.75
CA LEU A 21 -1.83 18.63 -5.14
C LEU A 21 -2.18 17.16 -5.04
N CYS A 22 -3.41 16.79 -5.38
CA CYS A 22 -3.95 15.47 -5.08
C CYS A 22 -2.87 14.48 -5.50
N THR A 23 -2.14 13.92 -4.53
CA THR A 23 -0.96 13.14 -4.88
C THR A 23 -1.53 11.94 -5.58
N ALA A 24 -1.34 11.88 -6.90
CA ALA A 24 -1.85 10.81 -7.71
C ALA A 24 -1.30 9.51 -7.11
N LYS A 25 -2.18 8.76 -6.45
CA LYS A 25 -1.85 7.46 -5.88
C LYS A 25 -1.83 6.50 -7.06
N PHE A 26 -0.72 5.85 -7.35
CA PHE A 26 -0.64 4.86 -8.44
C PHE A 26 -0.38 3.43 -7.91
N ILE A 27 -0.31 3.28 -6.60
CA ILE A 27 -0.10 2.01 -5.88
C ILE A 27 -1.22 1.83 -4.86
N LEU A 28 -1.81 0.64 -4.79
CA LEU A 28 -2.69 0.20 -3.71
C LEU A 28 -2.04 -1.00 -3.01
N TYR A 29 -1.75 -0.88 -1.71
CA TYR A 29 -1.19 -1.96 -0.92
C TYR A 29 -2.28 -2.95 -0.49
N SER A 30 -1.90 -4.20 -0.22
CA SER A 30 -2.79 -5.19 0.39
C SER A 30 -3.39 -4.66 1.70
N GLY A 31 -4.71 -4.78 1.85
CA GLY A 31 -5.51 -4.21 2.94
C GLY A 31 -6.02 -2.79 2.68
N GLU A 32 -5.53 -2.11 1.64
CA GLU A 32 -6.06 -0.81 1.25
C GLU A 32 -7.28 -0.95 0.32
N THR A 33 -8.07 0.14 0.28
CA THR A 33 -9.33 0.20 -0.44
C THR A 33 -9.38 1.48 -1.28
N LEU A 34 -9.91 1.37 -2.49
CA LEU A 34 -10.45 2.50 -3.24
C LEU A 34 -11.96 2.51 -3.03
N TRP A 35 -12.44 3.53 -2.34
CA TRP A 35 -13.86 3.81 -2.21
C TRP A 35 -14.44 4.34 -3.51
N THR A 36 -15.76 4.34 -3.63
CA THR A 36 -16.47 5.01 -4.72
C THR A 36 -15.89 6.41 -5.00
N GLY A 37 -15.58 6.67 -6.27
CA GLY A 37 -14.99 7.92 -6.77
C GLY A 37 -13.48 8.02 -6.61
N GLN A 38 -12.83 7.12 -5.87
CA GLN A 38 -11.37 7.10 -5.73
C GLN A 38 -10.73 6.31 -6.87
N ALA A 39 -9.51 6.71 -7.22
CA ALA A 39 -8.78 6.14 -8.33
C ALA A 39 -7.30 5.97 -8.01
N LEU A 40 -6.68 5.01 -8.71
CA LEU A 40 -5.26 5.09 -9.00
C LEU A 40 -5.05 5.94 -10.24
N SER A 41 -4.04 6.81 -10.25
CA SER A 41 -3.77 7.73 -11.36
C SER A 41 -2.30 7.78 -11.73
N TRP A 42 -2.00 7.72 -13.02
CA TRP A 42 -0.66 7.91 -13.58
C TRP A 42 -0.76 8.63 -14.93
N ALA A 43 -0.21 9.84 -15.04
CA ALA A 43 -0.36 10.69 -16.22
C ALA A 43 -1.84 10.82 -16.64
N SER A 44 -2.21 10.39 -17.86
CA SER A 44 -3.59 10.40 -18.37
C SER A 44 -4.40 9.15 -18.00
N TYR A 45 -3.77 8.17 -17.34
CA TYR A 45 -4.42 6.91 -16.98
C TYR A 45 -5.10 7.03 -15.62
N SER A 46 -6.30 6.45 -15.50
CA SER A 46 -7.04 6.41 -14.25
C SER A 46 -7.73 5.07 -14.08
N PHE A 47 -7.45 4.37 -12.98
CA PHE A 47 -8.12 3.14 -12.57
C PHE A 47 -9.05 3.45 -11.41
N ILE A 48 -10.35 3.60 -11.69
CA ILE A 48 -11.33 4.23 -10.80
C ILE A 48 -12.45 3.27 -10.42
N MET A 49 -12.81 3.28 -9.13
CA MET A 49 -14.03 2.64 -8.64
C MET A 49 -15.20 3.61 -8.80
N GLN A 50 -16.02 3.45 -9.84
CA GLN A 50 -17.11 4.37 -10.14
C GLN A 50 -18.32 4.20 -9.19
N SER A 51 -19.18 5.21 -9.14
CA SER A 51 -20.37 5.24 -8.27
C SER A 51 -21.48 4.28 -8.68
N ASP A 52 -21.45 3.81 -9.93
CA ASP A 52 -22.34 2.77 -10.44
C ASP A 52 -21.81 1.35 -10.14
N CYS A 53 -20.78 1.22 -9.30
CA CYS A 53 -20.12 -0.05 -8.99
C CYS A 53 -19.30 -0.66 -10.13
N ASN A 54 -18.95 0.09 -11.17
CA ASN A 54 -18.02 -0.37 -12.20
C ASN A 54 -16.57 0.05 -11.89
N LEU A 55 -15.66 -0.91 -11.79
CA LEU A 55 -14.22 -0.63 -11.76
C LEU A 55 -13.70 -0.50 -13.19
N VAL A 56 -13.13 0.67 -13.54
CA VAL A 56 -12.79 1.02 -14.93
C VAL A 56 -11.39 1.59 -15.02
N LEU A 57 -10.65 1.17 -16.04
CA LEU A 57 -9.40 1.79 -16.47
C LEU A 57 -9.68 2.74 -17.64
N TYR A 58 -9.27 4.00 -17.50
CA TYR A 58 -9.35 5.03 -18.50
C TYR A 58 -7.97 5.41 -19.05
N ASP A 59 -7.95 5.85 -20.30
CA ASP A 59 -6.85 6.53 -20.96
C ASP A 59 -7.34 7.86 -21.56
N ALA A 60 -6.92 8.97 -20.96
CA ALA A 60 -7.32 10.32 -21.38
C ALA A 60 -8.85 10.47 -21.51
N GLY A 61 -9.60 9.87 -20.59
CA GLY A 61 -11.07 9.87 -20.57
C GLY A 61 -11.74 8.77 -21.41
N ASN A 62 -10.99 7.98 -22.16
CA ASN A 62 -11.53 6.83 -22.90
C ASN A 62 -11.45 5.55 -22.07
N PRO A 63 -12.56 4.82 -21.84
CA PRO A 63 -12.50 3.55 -21.12
C PRO A 63 -11.80 2.50 -21.97
N VAL A 64 -10.75 1.86 -21.44
CA VAL A 64 -9.95 0.84 -22.14
C VAL A 64 -10.10 -0.56 -21.54
N TRP A 65 -10.55 -0.65 -20.28
CA TRP A 65 -10.92 -1.90 -19.63
C TRP A 65 -11.98 -1.62 -18.55
N ALA A 66 -12.89 -2.57 -18.32
CA ALA A 66 -13.87 -2.50 -17.25
C ALA A 66 -14.16 -3.88 -16.65
N SER A 67 -14.47 -3.91 -15.37
CA SER A 67 -15.02 -5.09 -14.67
C SER A 67 -16.42 -5.49 -15.15
N ASN A 68 -17.13 -4.57 -15.82
CA ASN A 68 -18.50 -4.74 -16.33
C ASN A 68 -19.53 -5.02 -15.23
N THR A 69 -19.37 -4.37 -14.07
CA THR A 69 -20.27 -4.50 -12.91
C THR A 69 -21.17 -3.28 -12.68
N GLY A 70 -21.20 -2.36 -13.65
CA GLY A 70 -22.03 -1.16 -13.59
C GLY A 70 -23.51 -1.48 -13.39
N GLY A 71 -24.13 -0.89 -12.36
CA GLY A 71 -25.53 -1.06 -12.00
C GLY A 71 -25.87 -2.37 -11.28
N LEU A 72 -24.91 -3.25 -11.01
CA LEU A 72 -25.17 -4.52 -10.31
C LEU A 72 -25.35 -4.35 -8.79
N ALA A 73 -24.84 -3.25 -8.23
CA ALA A 73 -24.86 -2.97 -6.80
C ALA A 73 -24.81 -1.44 -6.55
N SER A 74 -24.68 -1.02 -5.29
CA SER A 74 -24.52 0.39 -4.91
C SER A 74 -23.48 0.58 -3.80
N ASN A 75 -22.89 1.78 -3.76
CA ASN A 75 -21.86 2.19 -2.79
C ASN A 75 -20.67 1.22 -2.72
N CYS A 76 -20.20 0.77 -3.88
CA CYS A 76 -19.14 -0.22 -3.92
C CYS A 76 -17.76 0.35 -3.60
N TYR A 77 -16.88 -0.55 -3.21
CA TYR A 77 -15.46 -0.28 -3.03
C TYR A 77 -14.66 -1.44 -3.61
N VAL A 78 -13.42 -1.18 -4.03
CA VAL A 78 -12.47 -2.23 -4.41
C VAL A 78 -11.32 -2.29 -3.42
N THR A 79 -10.96 -3.49 -2.98
CA THR A 79 -9.83 -3.71 -2.07
C THR A 79 -8.88 -4.76 -2.63
N LEU A 80 -7.58 -4.53 -2.48
CA LEU A 80 -6.59 -5.59 -2.67
C LEU A 80 -6.46 -6.33 -1.35
N GLN A 81 -6.84 -7.60 -1.32
CA GLN A 81 -6.79 -8.42 -0.12
C GLN A 81 -5.37 -8.91 0.16
N SER A 82 -5.14 -9.38 1.39
CA SER A 82 -3.86 -9.95 1.84
C SER A 82 -3.55 -11.30 1.19
N ASP A 83 -4.47 -11.90 0.44
CA ASP A 83 -4.28 -13.12 -0.33
C ASP A 83 -4.07 -12.86 -1.83
N ALA A 84 -3.70 -11.63 -2.22
CA ALA A 84 -3.50 -11.23 -3.62
C ALA A 84 -4.78 -11.16 -4.47
N ASN A 85 -5.97 -11.22 -3.88
CA ASN A 85 -7.21 -11.09 -4.61
C ASN A 85 -7.68 -9.62 -4.63
N LEU A 86 -7.97 -9.08 -5.81
CA LEU A 86 -8.59 -7.77 -5.97
C LEU A 86 -10.09 -7.98 -6.06
N VAL A 87 -10.86 -7.42 -5.12
CA VAL A 87 -12.29 -7.70 -4.98
C VAL A 87 -13.09 -6.41 -4.91
N ILE A 88 -14.16 -6.34 -5.69
CA ILE A 88 -15.21 -5.32 -5.57
C ILE A 88 -16.25 -5.85 -4.60
N TYR A 89 -16.56 -5.05 -3.58
CA TYR A 89 -17.61 -5.32 -2.61
C TYR A 89 -18.69 -4.26 -2.69
N ASP A 90 -19.94 -4.66 -2.42
CA ASP A 90 -21.04 -3.74 -2.16
C ASP A 90 -21.04 -3.24 -0.70
N ASN A 91 -21.99 -2.36 -0.36
CA ASN A 91 -22.15 -1.82 0.99
C ASN A 91 -22.41 -2.88 2.09
N ASN A 92 -22.90 -4.06 1.70
CA ASN A 92 -23.20 -5.17 2.60
C ASN A 92 -22.03 -6.16 2.69
N ASN A 93 -20.88 -5.84 2.08
CA ASN A 93 -19.71 -6.71 1.96
C ASN A 93 -19.97 -8.00 1.15
N ASN A 94 -20.93 -7.99 0.23
CA ASN A 94 -21.05 -9.05 -0.77
C ASN A 94 -20.06 -8.80 -1.90
N ALA A 95 -19.34 -9.83 -2.32
CA ALA A 95 -18.45 -9.74 -3.46
C ALA A 95 -19.25 -9.59 -4.76
N VAL A 96 -18.98 -8.52 -5.51
CA VAL A 96 -19.60 -8.23 -6.81
C VAL A 96 -18.72 -8.75 -7.96
N TRP A 97 -17.40 -8.67 -7.80
CA TRP A 97 -16.41 -9.15 -8.76
C TRP A 97 -15.09 -9.45 -8.06
N ALA A 98 -14.31 -10.39 -8.60
CA ALA A 98 -12.97 -10.69 -8.13
C ALA A 98 -12.02 -10.97 -9.30
N SER A 99 -10.73 -10.66 -9.12
CA SER A 99 -9.66 -11.06 -10.05
C SER A 99 -9.42 -12.56 -10.04
N ASN A 100 -9.88 -13.29 -9.01
CA ASN A 100 -9.68 -14.72 -8.81
C ASN A 100 -8.19 -15.10 -8.77
N THR A 101 -7.39 -14.24 -8.15
CA THR A 101 -5.94 -14.36 -8.07
C THR A 101 -5.46 -14.81 -6.69
N ASN A 102 -6.36 -15.35 -5.85
CA ASN A 102 -6.04 -15.75 -4.48
C ASN A 102 -4.77 -16.63 -4.42
N ARG A 103 -3.92 -16.32 -3.46
CA ARG A 103 -2.64 -16.97 -3.11
C ARG A 103 -2.56 -17.09 -1.58
N ASP A 104 -1.40 -17.47 -1.07
CA ASP A 104 -1.15 -17.44 0.36
C ASP A 104 -1.20 -16.00 0.90
N GLN A 105 -1.54 -15.90 2.18
CA GLN A 105 -1.53 -14.64 2.92
C GLN A 105 -0.14 -14.00 2.86
N GLY A 106 -0.09 -12.71 2.52
CA GLY A 106 1.15 -11.98 2.35
C GLY A 106 0.96 -10.50 2.03
N TYR A 107 2.06 -9.86 1.67
CA TYR A 107 2.06 -8.46 1.22
C TYR A 107 2.05 -8.40 -0.29
N TYR A 108 1.01 -7.75 -0.82
CA TYR A 108 0.81 -7.56 -2.25
C TYR A 108 0.64 -6.08 -2.56
N VAL A 109 0.92 -5.69 -3.79
CA VAL A 109 0.72 -4.32 -4.28
C VAL A 109 0.07 -4.37 -5.66
N LEU A 110 -0.99 -3.58 -5.84
CA LEU A 110 -1.58 -3.29 -7.15
C LEU A 110 -0.94 -2.00 -7.66
N ILE A 111 -0.38 -2.02 -8.86
CA ILE A 111 0.30 -0.86 -9.44
C ILE A 111 -0.37 -0.51 -10.77
N LEU A 112 -0.80 0.75 -10.92
CA LEU A 112 -1.06 1.35 -12.22
C LEU A 112 0.28 1.80 -12.82
N GLN A 113 0.68 1.12 -13.89
CA GLN A 113 1.99 1.25 -14.49
C GLN A 113 2.02 2.32 -15.58
N LYS A 114 3.25 2.76 -15.92
CA LYS A 114 3.50 3.76 -16.96
C LYS A 114 3.10 3.33 -18.36
N ASP A 115 2.90 2.03 -18.58
CA ASP A 115 2.50 1.43 -19.85
C ASP A 115 0.99 1.15 -19.93
N ARG A 116 0.21 1.72 -19.00
CA ARG A 116 -1.25 1.55 -18.85
C ARG A 116 -1.67 0.18 -18.31
N ASN A 117 -0.74 -0.70 -17.95
CA ASN A 117 -1.11 -1.95 -17.32
C ASN A 117 -1.44 -1.76 -15.83
N VAL A 118 -2.32 -2.59 -15.29
CA VAL A 118 -2.66 -2.63 -13.87
C VAL A 118 -2.33 -4.01 -13.33
N VAL A 119 -1.32 -4.10 -12.48
CA VAL A 119 -0.69 -5.39 -12.13
C VAL A 119 -0.61 -5.58 -10.63
N ILE A 120 -0.98 -6.78 -10.16
CA ILE A 120 -0.74 -7.23 -8.79
C ILE A 120 0.65 -7.87 -8.73
N TYR A 121 1.51 -7.35 -7.86
CA TYR A 121 2.78 -7.95 -7.49
C TYR A 121 2.75 -8.47 -6.06
N GLY A 122 3.55 -9.50 -5.81
CA GLY A 122 3.78 -10.08 -4.49
C GLY A 122 5.00 -10.98 -4.52
N GLY A 123 5.28 -11.66 -3.40
CA GLY A 123 6.46 -12.52 -3.28
C GLY A 123 7.76 -11.72 -3.32
N ALA A 124 7.96 -10.87 -2.31
CA ALA A 124 9.16 -10.03 -2.22
C ALA A 124 10.43 -10.91 -2.27
N ILE A 125 11.29 -10.64 -3.26
CA ILE A 125 12.58 -11.35 -3.43
C ILE A 125 13.59 -10.88 -2.37
N TRP A 126 13.51 -9.61 -1.98
CA TRP A 126 14.36 -9.02 -0.94
C TRP A 126 13.58 -7.98 -0.15
N ALA A 127 13.87 -7.88 1.14
CA ALA A 127 13.34 -6.84 2.03
C ALA A 127 14.41 -6.42 3.04
N THR A 128 14.39 -5.15 3.46
CA THR A 128 15.23 -4.68 4.58
C THR A 128 14.83 -5.29 5.91
N ASN A 129 13.58 -5.77 6.04
CA ASN A 129 12.97 -6.26 7.28
C ASN A 129 12.97 -5.24 8.43
N THR A 130 12.84 -3.95 8.11
CA THR A 130 12.81 -2.84 9.09
C THR A 130 11.42 -2.24 9.29
N HIS A 131 10.36 -2.98 8.98
CA HIS A 131 8.99 -2.48 9.13
C HIS A 131 8.69 -2.22 10.61
N VAL A 132 8.11 -1.05 10.91
CA VAL A 132 7.62 -0.71 12.25
C VAL A 132 6.12 -1.01 12.30
N GLY A 133 5.75 -2.01 13.09
CA GLY A 133 4.35 -2.39 13.35
C GLY A 133 3.97 -3.76 12.80
N ALA A 134 3.64 -4.67 13.71
CA ALA A 134 2.84 -5.85 13.45
C ALA A 134 1.36 -5.43 13.45
N SER A 135 0.62 -5.70 12.37
CA SER A 135 -0.84 -5.66 12.44
C SER A 135 -1.33 -6.95 13.09
N GLY A 136 -1.48 -6.93 14.43
CA GLY A 136 -2.44 -7.76 15.17
C GLY A 136 -2.03 -9.19 15.57
N ALA A 137 -1.21 -9.33 16.62
CA ALA A 137 -1.40 -10.33 17.70
C ALA A 137 -0.36 -10.08 18.80
N ILE A 138 -0.81 -9.55 19.94
CA ILE A 138 -0.04 -9.57 21.18
C ILE A 138 -0.03 -11.04 21.66
N PHE A 139 1.08 -11.75 21.49
CA PHE A 139 1.33 -12.95 22.27
C PHE A 139 2.01 -12.53 23.57
N ILE A 140 1.23 -12.48 24.65
CA ILE A 140 1.77 -12.38 26.00
C ILE A 140 2.61 -13.64 26.26
N THR A 141 3.83 -13.38 26.72
CA THR A 141 4.87 -14.34 27.11
C THR A 141 4.35 -15.57 27.88
N SER A 142 4.86 -16.75 27.51
CA SER A 142 5.01 -17.85 28.45
C SER A 142 6.46 -18.35 28.43
N LYS A 143 7.21 -17.90 29.45
CA LYS A 143 8.29 -18.60 30.16
C LYS A 143 9.42 -19.18 29.29
N ALA A 144 10.58 -18.53 29.39
CA ALA A 144 11.87 -19.07 29.01
C ALA A 144 12.04 -20.51 29.54
N SER A 145 12.25 -21.46 28.63
CA SER A 145 12.86 -22.74 28.97
C SER A 145 14.33 -22.66 28.56
N THR A 146 15.17 -22.50 29.58
CA THR A 146 16.62 -22.60 29.48
C THR A 146 17.00 -23.99 28.99
N LYS A 147 17.52 -24.10 27.77
CA LYS A 147 18.49 -25.15 27.46
C LYS A 147 19.86 -24.46 27.34
N VAL A 148 20.58 -24.46 28.46
CA VAL A 148 22.00 -24.11 28.47
C VAL A 148 22.71 -25.18 27.65
N ALA A 149 23.06 -24.86 26.40
CA ALA A 149 24.07 -25.62 25.68
C ALA A 149 25.43 -25.20 26.25
N SER A 150 25.99 -26.04 27.12
CA SER A 150 27.37 -25.92 27.56
C SER A 150 28.30 -26.03 26.35
N LEU A 151 28.99 -24.95 26.01
CA LEU A 151 30.15 -25.01 25.12
C LEU A 151 31.24 -25.82 25.81
N PRO A 152 31.87 -26.82 25.15
CA PRO A 152 33.06 -27.43 25.70
C PRO A 152 34.15 -26.36 25.78
N ALA A 153 34.66 -26.14 26.99
CA ALA A 153 35.86 -25.36 27.20
C ALA A 153 37.04 -26.06 26.51
N ASN A 154 37.87 -25.24 25.88
CA ASN A 154 39.27 -25.51 25.49
C ASN A 154 39.53 -26.00 24.05
N ALA A 155 39.90 -25.06 23.19
CA ALA A 155 41.04 -25.22 22.29
C ALA A 155 41.63 -23.83 21.99
N THR A 156 42.82 -23.62 22.54
CA THR A 156 43.68 -22.44 22.43
C THR A 156 44.33 -22.31 21.04
N HIS A 157 44.62 -21.05 20.69
CA HIS A 157 45.67 -20.58 19.77
C HIS A 157 45.63 -21.01 18.29
N HIS A 158 45.27 -20.10 17.40
CA HIS A 158 46.22 -19.46 16.46
C HIS A 158 45.51 -18.38 15.62
N ALA A 159 46.01 -17.15 15.71
CA ALA A 159 45.57 -16.02 14.91
C ALA A 159 46.17 -16.09 13.50
N THR A 160 45.34 -15.96 12.45
CA THR A 160 45.79 -15.43 11.16
C THR A 160 44.66 -14.69 10.45
N ARG A 161 44.93 -13.42 10.13
CA ARG A 161 44.14 -12.53 9.25
C ARG A 161 43.81 -13.22 7.92
N ALA A 162 42.56 -13.06 7.47
CA ALA A 162 42.25 -12.86 6.05
C ALA A 162 40.84 -12.29 5.88
N ALA A 163 40.73 -10.97 5.78
CA ALA A 163 39.61 -10.36 5.08
C ALA A 163 39.83 -10.61 3.58
N ARG A 164 38.98 -11.41 2.93
CA ARG A 164 38.79 -11.36 1.48
C ARG A 164 37.34 -11.63 1.10
N ILE A 165 36.83 -10.64 0.39
CA ILE A 165 35.70 -10.63 -0.53
C ILE A 165 35.72 -11.88 -1.42
N ALA A 166 34.56 -12.51 -1.59
CA ALA A 166 34.21 -13.27 -2.79
C ALA A 166 32.71 -13.15 -3.05
N MET A 167 32.37 -12.33 -4.04
CA MET A 167 31.20 -12.49 -4.91
C MET A 167 31.30 -13.86 -5.61
N LEU A 168 30.17 -14.57 -5.73
CA LEU A 168 29.84 -15.64 -6.70
C LEU A 168 28.37 -15.99 -6.40
N VAL A 169 27.37 -15.58 -7.20
CA VAL A 169 26.89 -16.20 -8.45
C VAL A 169 27.00 -17.74 -8.43
N ASN A 170 25.86 -18.39 -8.69
CA ASN A 170 25.62 -19.78 -9.15
C ASN A 170 24.50 -20.40 -8.28
N ASN A 171 23.49 -21.10 -8.80
CA ASN A 171 23.11 -21.53 -10.14
C ASN A 171 21.61 -21.87 -10.07
#